data_AF-A0A9D1BVY3-F1
#
_entry.id   AF-A0A9D1BVY3-F1
#
_cell.length_a   1.000
_cell.length_b   1.000
_cell.length_c   1.000
_cell.angle_alpha   90.00
_cell.angle_beta   90.00
_cell.angle_gamma   90.00
#
_symmetry.space_group_name_H-M   'P 1'
#
loop_
_entity.id
_entity.type
_entity.pdbx_description
1 polymer ?
#
loop_
_entity_poly.entity_id
_entity_poly.type
_entity_poly.pdbx_seq_one_letter_code
_entity_poly.pdbx_strand_id
1 'polypeptide(L)'
;MFSKQITFPIMNRKRILVALLFSMLCSFSFAQRLQTTFGKNRIQYHNDFKEWMQYESPHFVTYWYGEGRNIGQAVVQLAELDYEYIQSILEHSINHKIEIIVYTDITDLKQSNMGTEETFVNTGGQTKI
;
A
#
# COMPACT_ATOMS: atom_id res chain seq x y z
N MET A 1 71.89 3.98 -8.89
CA MET A 1 70.44 4.12 -9.15
C MET A 1 69.86 4.98 -8.03
N PHE A 2 69.10 6.01 -8.40
CA PHE A 2 68.71 7.19 -7.62
C PHE A 2 68.13 6.93 -6.22
N SER A 3 68.59 7.68 -5.22
CA SER A 3 67.80 8.02 -4.03
C SER A 3 67.37 9.48 -4.15
N LYS A 4 66.14 9.72 -4.60
CA LYS A 4 65.51 11.05 -4.58
C LYS A 4 65.05 11.32 -3.15
N GLN A 5 65.66 12.29 -2.47
CA GLN A 5 65.11 12.82 -1.23
C GLN A 5 63.79 13.54 -1.54
N ILE A 6 62.70 13.08 -0.91
CA ILE A 6 61.38 13.70 -0.98
C ILE A 6 61.42 14.93 -0.07
N THR A 7 61.58 16.12 -0.66
CA THR A 7 61.40 17.39 0.05
C THR A 7 59.91 17.75 0.04
N PHE A 8 59.25 17.67 1.19
CA PHE A 8 57.88 18.17 1.33
C PHE A 8 57.93 19.71 1.30
N PRO A 9 57.12 20.38 0.44
CA PRO A 9 57.10 21.84 0.41
C PRO A 9 56.50 22.39 1.70
N ILE A 10 57.18 23.35 2.32
CA ILE A 10 56.72 24.06 3.52
C ILE A 10 55.44 24.82 3.14
N MET A 11 54.28 24.29 3.56
CA MET A 11 52.99 24.86 3.19
C MET A 11 52.77 26.19 3.90
N ASN A 12 52.50 27.26 3.12
CA ASN A 12 52.26 28.61 3.65
C ASN A 12 51.17 28.61 4.71
N ARG A 13 51.45 29.21 5.89
CA ARG A 13 50.52 29.27 7.04
C ARG A 13 49.12 29.79 6.67
N LYS A 14 49.02 30.69 5.69
CA LYS A 14 47.75 31.20 5.14
C LYS A 14 46.92 30.11 4.43
N ARG A 15 47.57 29.18 3.71
CA ARG A 15 46.88 28.06 3.04
C ARG A 15 46.35 27.04 4.04
N ILE A 16 47.07 26.82 5.13
CA ILE A 16 46.61 25.95 6.23
C ILE A 16 45.38 26.56 6.91
N LEU A 17 45.38 27.87 7.16
CA LEU A 17 44.23 28.56 7.74
C LEU A 17 42.99 28.52 6.83
N VAL A 18 43.17 28.68 5.51
CA VAL A 18 42.06 28.57 4.54
C VAL A 18 41.51 27.15 4.49
N ALA A 19 42.36 26.12 4.52
CA ALA A 19 41.93 24.73 4.55
C ALA A 19 41.16 24.39 5.85
N LEU A 20 41.61 24.91 6.99
CA LEU A 20 40.91 24.75 8.27
C LEU A 20 39.54 25.45 8.28
N LEU A 21 39.46 26.67 7.73
CA LEU A 21 38.20 27.40 7.61
C LEU A 21 37.20 26.65 6.71
N PHE A 22 37.68 26.09 5.60
CA PHE A 22 36.84 25.30 4.68
C PHE A 22 36.35 23.99 5.32
N SER A 23 37.21 23.31 6.07
CA SER A 23 36.83 22.10 6.83
C SER A 23 35.75 22.37 7.88
N MET A 24 35.78 23.54 8.53
CA MET A 24 34.81 23.93 9.54
C MET A 24 33.43 24.26 8.93
N LEU A 25 33.40 24.80 7.71
CA LEU A 25 32.16 25.09 6.98
C LEU A 25 31.43 23.82 6.52
N CYS A 26 32.14 22.73 6.23
CA CYS A 26 31.54 21.45 5.80
C CYS A 26 30.80 20.67 6.91
N SER A 27 30.91 21.08 8.18
CA SER A 27 30.39 20.30 9.32
C SER A 27 28.92 20.56 9.67
N PHE A 28 28.22 21.44 8.93
CA PHE A 28 26.85 21.89 9.23
C PHE A 28 25.74 21.19 8.43
N SER A 29 25.86 19.89 8.17
CA SER A 29 24.79 19.11 7.55
C SER A 29 23.94 18.40 8.62
N PHE A 30 22.89 19.07 9.12
CA PHE A 30 21.84 18.42 9.91
C PHE A 30 20.89 17.67 8.97
N ALA A 31 21.05 16.35 8.86
CA ALA A 31 20.05 15.50 8.21
C ALA A 31 18.81 15.40 9.11
N GLN A 32 17.65 15.84 8.63
CA GLN A 32 16.37 15.68 9.33
C GLN A 32 16.03 14.18 9.40
N ARG A 33 16.12 13.58 10.59
CA ARG A 33 15.64 12.22 10.82
C ARG A 33 14.13 12.29 11.05
N LEU A 34 13.35 11.74 10.13
CA LEU A 34 11.93 11.48 10.33
C LEU A 34 11.80 10.40 11.40
N GLN A 35 11.46 10.79 12.63
CA GLN A 35 11.12 9.83 13.68
C GLN A 35 9.64 9.45 13.53
N THR A 36 9.38 8.46 12.68
CA THR A 36 8.08 7.80 12.66
C THR A 36 8.08 6.73 13.77
N THR A 37 7.14 6.84 14.71
CA THR A 37 6.82 5.70 15.57
C THR A 37 6.16 4.65 14.69
N PHE A 38 6.95 3.65 14.28
CA PHE A 38 6.46 2.45 13.62
C PHE A 38 5.50 1.75 14.60
N GLY A 39 4.20 2.06 14.49
CA GLY A 39 3.15 1.33 15.17
C GLY A 39 3.22 -0.13 14.72
N LYS A 40 3.26 -1.04 15.69
CA LYS A 40 3.15 -2.51 15.59
C LYS A 40 2.99 -3.03 14.16
N ASN A 41 3.94 -3.88 13.72
CA ASN A 41 3.82 -4.67 12.48
C ASN A 41 2.36 -5.05 12.22
N ARG A 42 1.79 -4.59 11.11
CA ARG A 42 0.65 -5.30 10.52
C ARG A 42 1.21 -6.66 10.11
N ILE A 43 0.90 -7.70 10.90
CA ILE A 43 1.21 -9.06 10.51
C ILE A 43 0.33 -9.34 9.31
N GLN A 44 0.91 -9.25 8.12
CA GLN A 44 0.26 -9.64 6.90
C GLN A 44 0.27 -11.16 6.88
N TYR A 45 -0.87 -11.78 7.17
CA TYR A 45 -1.07 -13.22 7.02
C TYR A 45 -1.12 -13.52 5.50
N HIS A 46 0.05 -13.47 4.86
CA HIS A 46 0.19 -13.29 3.41
C HIS A 46 0.26 -14.60 2.62
N ASN A 47 -0.41 -15.66 3.08
CA ASN A 47 -0.50 -16.90 2.31
C ASN A 47 -1.86 -17.09 1.64
N ASP A 48 -2.96 -16.63 2.26
CA ASP A 48 -4.31 -16.91 1.75
C ASP A 48 -4.65 -16.04 0.51
N PHE A 49 -3.99 -14.88 0.36
CA PHE A 49 -4.14 -14.00 -0.81
C PHE A 49 -3.37 -14.44 -2.06
N LYS A 50 -2.58 -15.52 -1.97
CA LYS A 50 -1.72 -15.95 -3.09
C LYS A 50 -2.53 -16.55 -4.24
N GLU A 51 -3.71 -17.07 -3.95
CA GLU A 51 -4.55 -17.78 -4.90
C GLU A 51 -5.95 -17.18 -4.90
N TRP A 52 -6.15 -16.22 -5.79
CA TRP A 52 -7.48 -15.73 -6.13
C TRP A 52 -8.16 -16.72 -7.07
N MET A 53 -9.40 -17.05 -6.74
CA MET A 53 -10.26 -17.90 -7.54
C MET A 53 -11.40 -17.06 -8.08
N GLN A 54 -11.85 -17.40 -9.29
CA GLN A 54 -12.95 -16.73 -9.95
C GLN A 54 -14.00 -17.73 -10.42
N TYR A 55 -15.26 -17.30 -10.45
CA TYR A 55 -16.33 -18.00 -11.12
C TYR A 55 -17.23 -17.02 -11.85
N GLU A 56 -17.55 -17.38 -13.08
CA GLU A 56 -18.32 -16.56 -14.01
C GLU A 56 -19.67 -17.21 -14.27
N SER A 57 -20.73 -16.43 -14.08
CA SER A 57 -22.12 -16.78 -14.35
C SER A 57 -22.65 -15.89 -15.49
N PRO A 58 -23.91 -16.03 -15.92
CA PRO A 58 -24.48 -15.18 -16.98
C PRO A 58 -24.34 -13.68 -16.71
N HIS A 59 -24.62 -13.22 -15.50
CA HIS A 59 -24.67 -11.79 -15.15
C HIS A 59 -23.55 -11.33 -14.20
N PHE A 60 -22.81 -12.25 -13.58
CA PHE A 60 -21.81 -11.91 -12.56
C PHE A 60 -20.45 -12.57 -12.80
N VAL A 61 -19.40 -11.93 -12.27
CA VAL A 61 -18.08 -12.54 -12.05
C VAL A 61 -17.77 -12.43 -10.57
N THR A 62 -17.60 -13.56 -9.89
CA THR A 62 -17.35 -13.59 -8.44
C THR A 62 -15.92 -14.03 -8.14
N TYR A 63 -15.23 -13.26 -7.30
CA TYR A 63 -13.86 -13.48 -6.86
C TYR A 63 -13.81 -13.81 -5.37
N TRP A 64 -12.97 -14.77 -4.99
CA TRP A 64 -12.67 -15.08 -3.59
C TRP A 64 -11.23 -15.58 -3.46
N TYR A 65 -10.74 -15.72 -2.23
CA TYR A 65 -9.40 -16.23 -1.93
C TYR A 65 -9.47 -17.30 -0.83
N GLY A 66 -8.43 -18.14 -0.77
CA GLY A 66 -8.30 -19.21 0.24
C GLY A 66 -9.56 -20.09 0.35
N GLU A 67 -10.00 -20.31 1.59
CA GLU A 67 -11.16 -21.16 1.93
C GLU A 67 -12.53 -20.52 1.63
N GLY A 68 -12.57 -19.34 1.00
CA GLY A 68 -13.79 -18.58 0.69
C GLY A 68 -14.71 -19.20 -0.37
N ARG A 69 -14.36 -20.38 -0.93
CA ARG A 69 -15.06 -20.98 -2.08
C ARG A 69 -16.55 -21.20 -1.85
N ASN A 70 -16.93 -21.79 -0.73
CA ASN A 70 -18.35 -22.09 -0.46
C ASN A 70 -19.17 -20.80 -0.33
N ILE A 71 -18.56 -19.75 0.22
CA ILE A 71 -19.19 -18.43 0.34
C ILE A 71 -19.32 -17.80 -1.05
N GLY A 72 -18.25 -17.80 -1.85
CA GLY A 72 -18.27 -17.28 -3.23
C GLY A 72 -19.32 -17.95 -4.12
N GLN A 73 -19.44 -19.28 -4.01
CA GLN A 73 -20.45 -20.04 -4.75
C GLN A 73 -21.88 -19.76 -4.30
N ALA A 74 -22.11 -19.55 -3.00
CA ALA A 74 -23.43 -19.16 -2.50
C ALA A 74 -23.80 -17.74 -2.94
N VAL A 75 -22.83 -16.82 -2.92
CA VAL A 75 -23.01 -15.42 -3.32
C VAL A 75 -23.43 -15.33 -4.78
N VAL A 76 -22.75 -16.01 -5.70
CA VAL A 76 -23.13 -15.97 -7.13
C VAL A 76 -24.52 -16.56 -7.38
N GLN A 77 -24.90 -17.61 -6.66
CA GLN A 77 -26.23 -18.22 -6.79
C GLN A 77 -27.34 -17.28 -6.32
N LEU A 78 -27.13 -16.60 -5.18
CA LEU A 78 -28.07 -15.61 -4.66
C LEU A 78 -28.16 -14.39 -5.58
N ALA A 79 -27.02 -13.91 -6.07
CA ALA A 79 -26.96 -12.77 -6.98
C ALA A 79 -27.73 -13.03 -8.29
N GLU A 80 -27.58 -14.22 -8.88
CA GLU A 80 -28.34 -14.62 -10.06
C GLU A 80 -29.84 -14.77 -9.80
N LEU A 81 -30.23 -15.27 -8.62
CA LEU A 81 -31.64 -15.39 -8.22
C LEU A 81 -32.30 -14.01 -8.12
N ASP A 82 -31.61 -13.05 -7.53
CA ASP A 82 -32.13 -11.70 -7.30
C ASP A 82 -31.99 -10.78 -8.54
N TYR A 83 -31.24 -11.20 -9.57
CA TYR A 83 -30.90 -10.35 -10.71
C TYR A 83 -32.13 -9.82 -11.44
N GLU A 84 -33.10 -10.68 -11.78
CA GLU A 84 -34.31 -10.26 -12.50
C GLU A 84 -35.13 -9.26 -11.68
N TYR A 85 -35.21 -9.47 -10.37
CA TYR A 85 -35.92 -8.59 -9.46
C TYR A 85 -35.25 -7.21 -9.38
N ILE A 86 -33.93 -7.17 -9.19
CA ILE A 86 -33.16 -5.92 -9.15
C ILE A 86 -33.26 -5.19 -10.49
N GLN A 87 -33.13 -5.90 -11.60
CA GLN A 87 -33.26 -5.32 -12.94
C GLN A 87 -34.63 -4.68 -13.15
N SER A 88 -35.70 -5.31 -12.65
CA SER A 88 -37.06 -4.76 -12.74
C SER A 88 -37.23 -3.45 -11.96
N ILE A 89 -36.58 -3.32 -10.80
CA ILE A 89 -36.64 -2.11 -9.96
C ILE A 89 -35.83 -0.99 -10.58
N LEU A 90 -34.67 -1.30 -11.15
CA LEU A 90 -33.79 -0.31 -11.76
C LEU A 90 -34.30 0.17 -13.13
N GLU A 91 -35.27 -0.51 -13.73
CA GLU A 91 -35.79 -0.27 -15.09
C GLU A 91 -34.66 -0.15 -16.14
N HIS A 92 -33.53 -0.81 -15.89
CA HIS A 92 -32.31 -0.65 -16.68
C HIS A 92 -31.64 -2.00 -16.94
N SER A 93 -31.25 -2.25 -18.19
CA SER A 93 -30.51 -3.44 -18.58
C SER A 93 -29.00 -3.23 -18.37
N ILE A 94 -28.38 -4.06 -17.55
CA ILE A 94 -26.94 -4.04 -17.33
C ILE A 94 -26.28 -4.83 -18.46
N ASN A 95 -25.51 -4.13 -19.30
CA ASN A 95 -24.89 -4.72 -20.50
C ASN A 95 -23.54 -5.42 -20.24
N HIS A 96 -23.05 -5.37 -19.01
CA HIS A 96 -21.78 -5.96 -18.60
C HIS A 96 -21.98 -6.82 -17.35
N LYS A 97 -21.09 -7.77 -17.13
CA LYS A 97 -21.15 -8.60 -15.93
C LYS A 97 -20.75 -7.78 -14.71
N ILE A 98 -21.48 -7.96 -13.62
CA ILE A 98 -21.20 -7.29 -12.35
C ILE A 98 -20.13 -8.10 -11.62
N GLU A 99 -19.08 -7.42 -11.17
CA GLU A 99 -18.00 -8.02 -10.40
C GLU A 99 -18.36 -8.03 -8.91
N ILE A 100 -18.25 -9.20 -8.27
CA ILE A 100 -18.45 -9.39 -6.84
C ILE A 100 -17.17 -9.91 -6.22
N ILE A 101 -16.68 -9.25 -5.18
CA ILE A 101 -15.49 -9.67 -4.44
C ILE A 101 -15.92 -10.11 -3.05
N VAL A 102 -15.59 -11.36 -2.70
CA VAL A 102 -15.95 -11.97 -1.43
C VAL A 102 -14.74 -12.00 -0.51
N TYR A 103 -14.83 -11.25 0.58
CA TYR A 103 -13.85 -11.24 1.67
C TYR A 103 -14.33 -12.15 2.82
N THR A 104 -13.43 -12.98 3.35
CA THR A 104 -13.74 -13.83 4.53
C THR A 104 -13.60 -13.04 5.83
N ASP A 105 -12.75 -12.01 5.87
CA ASP A 105 -12.52 -11.16 7.03
C ASP A 105 -12.68 -9.67 6.68
N ILE A 106 -13.29 -8.91 7.58
CA ILE A 106 -13.47 -7.45 7.44
C ILE A 106 -12.14 -6.69 7.49
N THR A 107 -11.12 -7.24 8.13
CA THR A 107 -9.77 -6.67 8.16
C THR A 107 -9.12 -6.71 6.79
N ASP A 108 -9.47 -7.69 5.95
CA ASP A 108 -8.99 -7.82 4.57
C ASP A 108 -9.65 -6.78 3.66
N LEU A 109 -10.94 -6.54 3.84
CA LEU A 109 -11.64 -5.42 3.18
C LEU A 109 -10.97 -4.07 3.50
N LYS A 110 -10.57 -3.85 4.76
CA LYS A 110 -9.90 -2.61 5.19
C LYS A 110 -8.44 -2.49 4.74
N GLN A 111 -7.83 -3.61 4.33
CA GLN A 111 -6.47 -3.65 3.80
C GLN A 111 -6.44 -3.61 2.27
N SER A 112 -7.56 -3.95 1.64
CA SER A 112 -7.73 -3.84 0.20
C SER A 112 -7.63 -2.37 -0.21
N ASN A 113 -6.82 -2.10 -1.24
CA ASN A 113 -6.74 -0.78 -1.85
C ASN A 113 -7.93 -0.51 -2.79
N MET A 114 -8.86 -1.45 -2.95
CA MET A 114 -10.05 -1.26 -3.79
C MET A 114 -10.98 -0.20 -3.16
N GLY A 115 -11.26 0.87 -3.90
CA GLY A 115 -12.08 2.00 -3.43
C GLY A 115 -11.30 3.16 -2.80
N THR A 116 -9.96 3.18 -2.88
CA THR A 116 -9.14 4.28 -2.30
C THR A 116 -9.34 5.62 -3.02
N GLU A 117 -10.01 5.65 -4.17
CA GLU A 117 -10.38 6.92 -4.85
C GLU A 117 -11.75 7.48 -4.42
N GLU A 118 -12.59 6.73 -3.69
CA GLU A 118 -13.89 7.23 -3.23
C GLU A 118 -14.02 7.20 -1.71
N THR A 119 -13.72 8.36 -1.12
CA THR A 119 -14.36 8.88 0.09
C THR A 119 -14.55 7.88 1.25
N PHE A 120 -13.48 7.62 2.00
CA PHE A 120 -13.62 7.45 3.43
C PHE A 120 -14.12 8.78 4.02
N VAL A 121 -15.43 9.04 3.95
CA VAL A 121 -16.06 10.05 4.79
C VAL A 121 -15.81 9.61 6.21
N ASN A 122 -14.98 10.38 6.89
CA ASN A 122 -14.66 10.26 8.28
C ASN A 122 -15.98 10.37 9.06
N THR A 123 -16.62 9.26 9.42
CA THR A 123 -17.71 9.25 10.41
C THR A 123 -17.10 9.52 11.78
N GLY A 124 -16.60 10.74 11.96
CA GLY A 124 -16.04 11.30 13.19
C GLY A 124 -17.14 11.64 14.19
N GLY A 125 -17.91 10.62 14.59
CA GLY A 125 -19.10 10.76 15.41
C GLY A 125 -19.20 9.73 16.53
N GLN A 126 -18.07 9.22 17.03
CA GLN A 126 -18.05 8.43 18.26
C GLN A 126 -17.25 9.20 19.32
N THR A 127 -17.95 10.04 20.08
CA THR A 127 -17.41 10.65 21.29
C THR A 127 -17.28 9.55 22.34
N LYS A 128 -16.05 9.23 22.71
CA LYS A 128 -15.76 8.36 23.85
C LYS A 128 -16.08 9.14 25.13
N ILE A 129 -17.00 8.63 25.94
CA ILE A 129 -17.16 9.02 27.34
C ILE A 129 -16.14 8.27 28.18
#